data_AF-A0A945CQE0-F1
#
_entry.id   AF-A0A945CQE0-F1
#
_cell.length_a   1.000
_cell.length_b   1.000
_cell.length_c   1.000
_cell.angle_alpha   90.00
_cell.angle_beta   90.00
_cell.angle_gamma   90.00
#
_symmetry.space_group_name_H-M   'P 1'
#
loop_
_entity.id
_entity.type
_entity.pdbx_description
1 polymer ?
#
loop_
_entity_poly.entity_id
_entity_poly.type
_entity_poly.pdbx_seq_one_letter_code
_entity_poly.pdbx_strand_id
1 'polypeptide(L)'
;MTDLQRNNAPANPSAAEQPEGLPSRLAVQLWAKVAERLEKGEALISNQHFEAVIVQEYQEFVEGEPSPTALKQIRRMVATVNSAHPETFLAQGMQNGVKKAFEKGARKLKWDVAKIEAKGNSTLRRFKRREEVADLFEEVNLQPDKIDLLHCIVGTIRELEGVKGEKDGAHDTKTDEVVETWGAAGFPEDVSGMSLEESTFAAEAGGGGEKATGQGSK
;
A
#
# COMPACT_ATOMS: atom_id res chain seq x y z
N MET A 1 -14.37 69.29 19.03
CA MET A 1 -15.70 68.83 18.61
C MET A 1 -15.55 68.26 17.21
N THR A 2 -15.08 67.01 17.17
CA THR A 2 -15.85 65.78 16.81
C THR A 2 -15.92 65.62 15.30
N ASP A 3 -14.95 64.91 14.72
CA ASP A 3 -15.03 63.47 14.41
C ASP A 3 -16.00 63.21 13.24
N LEU A 4 -15.45 63.23 12.02
CA LEU A 4 -16.08 62.64 10.85
C LEU A 4 -15.46 61.26 10.63
N GLN A 5 -16.24 60.26 11.02
CA GLN A 5 -15.90 58.85 11.03
C GLN A 5 -15.50 58.33 9.64
N ARG A 6 -14.40 57.57 9.66
CA ARG A 6 -14.00 56.57 8.67
C ARG A 6 -15.18 55.66 8.29
N ASN A 7 -15.61 55.73 7.04
CA ASN A 7 -16.30 54.61 6.40
C ASN A 7 -15.24 53.61 5.92
N ASN A 8 -14.78 52.75 6.83
CA ASN A 8 -14.08 51.52 6.47
C ASN A 8 -15.15 50.43 6.33
N ALA A 9 -15.53 50.13 5.09
CA ALA A 9 -16.22 48.88 4.79
C ALA A 9 -15.25 47.73 5.12
N PRO A 10 -15.71 46.62 5.73
CA PRO A 10 -14.88 45.44 5.87
C PRO A 10 -14.58 44.91 4.47
N ALA A 11 -13.31 45.00 4.05
CA ALA A 11 -12.79 44.22 2.96
C ALA A 11 -13.11 42.75 3.27
N ASN A 12 -13.98 42.17 2.46
CA ASN A 12 -14.33 40.77 2.49
C ASN A 12 -13.04 39.94 2.33
N PRO A 13 -12.60 39.13 3.32
CA PRO A 13 -11.39 38.32 3.19
C PRO A 13 -11.58 37.10 2.27
N SER A 14 -12.70 36.98 1.55
CA SER A 14 -13.05 35.84 0.67
C SER A 14 -12.41 35.90 -0.72
N ALA A 15 -11.20 36.44 -0.81
CA ALA A 15 -10.33 36.36 -1.97
C ALA A 15 -8.88 36.28 -1.46
N ALA A 16 -8.62 35.33 -0.57
CA ALA A 16 -7.25 34.90 -0.33
C ALA A 16 -6.65 34.54 -1.68
N GLU A 17 -5.62 35.29 -2.08
CA GLU A 17 -4.83 35.06 -3.29
C GLU A 17 -4.47 33.57 -3.32
N GLN A 18 -5.16 32.79 -4.15
CA GLN A 18 -4.77 31.41 -4.33
C GLN A 18 -3.35 31.43 -4.86
N PRO A 19 -2.41 30.71 -4.23
CA PRO A 19 -1.04 30.71 -4.70
C PRO A 19 -1.03 30.27 -6.17
N GLU A 20 -0.40 31.06 -7.04
CA GLU A 20 -0.20 30.70 -8.44
C GLU A 20 0.80 29.52 -8.51
N GLY A 21 0.32 28.31 -8.21
CA GLY A 21 1.10 27.09 -8.11
C GLY A 21 1.15 26.51 -6.69
N LEU A 22 1.92 25.42 -6.55
CA LEU A 22 2.12 24.64 -5.34
C LEU A 22 3.44 25.06 -4.68
N PRO A 23 3.40 25.82 -3.57
CA PRO A 23 4.61 26.20 -2.85
C PRO A 23 5.38 24.97 -2.39
N SER A 24 6.71 24.99 -2.47
CA SER A 24 7.56 23.84 -2.09
C SER A 24 7.33 23.37 -0.65
N ARG A 25 7.04 24.30 0.28
CA ARG A 25 6.71 23.96 1.66
C ARG A 25 5.40 23.19 1.77
N LEU A 26 4.38 23.59 0.99
CA LEU A 26 3.09 22.90 0.97
C LEU A 26 3.25 21.51 0.35
N ALA A 27 4.04 21.37 -0.73
CA ALA A 27 4.36 20.07 -1.32
C ALA A 27 4.92 19.08 -0.29
N VAL A 28 5.87 19.51 0.54
CA VAL A 28 6.45 18.66 1.61
C VAL A 28 5.38 18.25 2.63
N GLN A 29 4.50 19.18 3.03
CA GLN A 29 3.42 18.89 3.98
C GLN A 29 2.42 17.87 3.42
N LEU A 30 2.06 17.98 2.15
CA LEU A 30 1.15 17.05 1.48
C LEU A 30 1.76 15.64 1.42
N TRP A 31 3.05 15.52 1.10
CA TRP A 31 3.74 14.22 1.14
C TRP A 31 3.85 13.63 2.54
N ALA A 32 4.02 14.46 3.57
CA ALA A 32 3.98 13.98 4.95
C ALA A 32 2.62 13.36 5.30
N LYS A 33 1.52 13.92 4.77
CA LYS A 33 0.17 13.36 4.94
C LYS A 33 -0.04 12.06 4.16
N VAL A 34 0.50 11.98 2.96
CA VAL A 34 0.54 10.71 2.21
C VAL A 34 1.29 9.64 3.01
N ALA A 35 2.44 9.97 3.61
CA ALA A 35 3.19 9.04 4.45
C ALA A 35 2.36 8.57 5.66
N GLU A 36 1.70 9.50 6.36
CA GLU A 36 0.82 9.19 7.50
C GLU A 36 -0.31 8.21 7.09
N ARG A 37 -0.92 8.41 5.92
CA ARG A 37 -1.96 7.53 5.38
C ARG A 37 -1.43 6.15 5.02
N LEU A 38 -0.25 6.07 4.40
CA LEU A 38 0.41 4.81 4.11
C LEU A 38 0.81 4.05 5.38
N GLU A 39 1.23 4.74 6.44
CA GLU A 39 1.50 4.14 7.75
C GLU A 39 0.23 3.57 8.39
N LYS A 40 -0.92 4.24 8.19
CA LYS A 40 -2.24 3.75 8.61
C LYS A 40 -2.78 2.59 7.76
N GLY A 41 -2.06 2.18 6.71
CA GLY A 41 -2.45 1.06 5.86
C GLY A 41 -3.30 1.43 4.65
N GLU A 42 -3.32 2.71 4.22
CA GLU A 42 -4.02 3.11 3.00
C GLU A 42 -3.37 2.51 1.74
N ALA A 43 -4.19 2.05 0.79
CA ALA A 43 -3.73 1.34 -0.40
C ALA A 43 -3.62 2.28 -1.60
N LEU A 44 -2.45 2.89 -1.78
CA LEU A 44 -2.15 3.81 -2.88
C LEU A 44 -1.29 3.10 -3.93
N ILE A 45 -1.93 2.51 -4.93
CA ILE A 45 -1.26 1.64 -5.91
C ILE A 45 -0.98 2.31 -7.26
N SER A 46 -1.52 3.51 -7.50
CA SER A 46 -1.40 4.22 -8.77
C SER A 46 -1.18 5.70 -8.56
N ASN A 47 -0.58 6.37 -9.56
CA ASN A 47 -0.41 7.84 -9.53
C ASN A 47 -1.74 8.58 -9.33
N GLN A 48 -2.85 8.03 -9.81
CA GLN A 48 -4.18 8.63 -9.63
C GLN A 48 -4.62 8.57 -8.16
N HIS A 49 -4.29 7.50 -7.43
CA HIS A 49 -4.59 7.41 -5.99
C HIS A 49 -3.78 8.45 -5.20
N PHE A 50 -2.49 8.58 -5.50
CA PHE A 50 -1.64 9.60 -4.88
C PHE A 50 -2.11 11.02 -5.22
N GLU A 51 -2.50 11.29 -6.47
CA GLU A 51 -3.09 12.57 -6.87
C GLU A 51 -4.35 12.87 -6.06
N ALA A 52 -5.28 11.91 -5.97
CA ALA A 52 -6.54 12.08 -5.25
C ALA A 52 -6.31 12.42 -3.77
N VAL A 53 -5.41 11.69 -3.10
CA VAL A 53 -5.05 11.97 -1.70
C VAL A 53 -4.42 13.35 -1.56
N ILE A 54 -3.46 13.71 -2.41
CA ILE A 54 -2.79 15.02 -2.33
C ILE A 54 -3.77 16.16 -2.60
N VAL A 55 -4.72 15.98 -3.51
CA VAL A 55 -5.78 16.97 -3.77
C VAL A 55 -6.71 17.12 -2.57
N GLN A 56 -7.12 16.02 -1.95
CA GLN A 56 -7.92 16.05 -0.73
C GLN A 56 -7.19 16.81 0.39
N GLU A 57 -5.93 16.44 0.68
CA GLU A 57 -5.14 17.11 1.71
C GLU A 57 -4.89 18.58 1.39
N TYR A 58 -4.72 18.94 0.10
CA TYR A 58 -4.62 20.33 -0.32
C TYR A 58 -5.87 21.12 0.03
N GLN A 59 -7.06 20.58 -0.26
CA GLN A 59 -8.34 21.22 0.04
C GLN A 59 -8.51 21.42 1.55
N GLU A 60 -8.06 20.47 2.36
CA GLU A 60 -8.09 20.56 3.82
C GLU A 60 -7.13 21.63 4.37
N PHE A 61 -5.94 21.79 3.79
CA PHE A 61 -4.96 22.81 4.24
C PHE A 61 -5.26 24.23 3.78
N VAL A 62 -5.74 24.39 2.54
CA VAL A 62 -5.92 25.70 1.89
C VAL A 62 -7.37 26.17 1.97
N GLU A 63 -8.29 25.33 2.47
CA GLU A 63 -9.73 25.58 2.53
C GLU A 63 -10.29 26.00 1.15
N GLY A 64 -9.89 25.28 0.10
CA GLY A 64 -10.32 25.58 -1.26
C GLY A 64 -9.81 24.61 -2.32
N GLU A 65 -10.45 24.65 -3.48
CA GLU A 65 -10.06 23.82 -4.63
C GLU A 65 -8.69 24.25 -5.18
N PRO A 66 -7.82 23.29 -5.55
CA PRO A 66 -6.57 23.61 -6.22
C PRO A 66 -6.82 24.22 -7.60
N SER A 67 -6.09 25.29 -7.91
CA SER A 67 -6.10 25.89 -9.24
C SER A 67 -5.65 24.87 -10.32
N PRO A 68 -6.03 25.05 -11.59
CA PRO A 68 -5.56 24.17 -12.69
C PRO A 68 -4.03 24.07 -12.77
N THR A 69 -3.33 25.16 -12.43
CA THR A 69 -1.86 25.20 -12.35
C THR A 69 -1.34 24.34 -11.20
N ALA A 70 -1.94 24.44 -10.01
CA ALA A 70 -1.59 23.62 -8.86
C ALA A 70 -1.84 22.12 -9.15
N LEU A 71 -2.99 21.76 -9.75
CA LEU A 71 -3.28 20.38 -10.16
C LEU A 71 -2.23 19.82 -11.13
N LYS A 72 -1.83 20.61 -12.14
CA LYS A 72 -0.79 20.21 -13.08
C LYS A 72 0.56 19.98 -12.38
N GLN A 73 0.89 20.80 -11.37
CA GLN A 73 2.10 20.63 -10.58
C GLN A 73 2.02 19.41 -9.65
N ILE A 74 0.88 19.16 -9.01
CA ILE A 74 0.64 17.95 -8.20
C ILE A 74 0.85 16.70 -9.04
N ARG A 75 0.23 16.61 -10.22
CA ARG A 75 0.41 15.47 -11.15
C ARG A 75 1.87 15.21 -11.50
N ARG A 76 2.60 16.28 -11.86
CA ARG A 76 4.02 16.20 -12.18
C ARG A 76 4.85 15.74 -10.99
N MET A 77 4.55 16.29 -9.81
CA MET A 77 5.23 15.93 -8.57
C MET A 77 5.01 14.45 -8.23
N VAL A 78 3.76 13.96 -8.27
CA VAL A 78 3.43 12.55 -8.04
C VAL A 78 4.17 11.65 -9.02
N ALA A 79 4.07 11.93 -10.32
CA ALA A 79 4.75 11.14 -11.35
C ALA A 79 6.28 11.14 -11.15
N THR A 80 6.87 12.28 -10.77
CA THR A 80 8.31 12.41 -10.54
C THR A 80 8.75 11.60 -9.31
N VAL A 81 8.04 11.74 -8.18
CA VAL A 81 8.39 11.03 -6.94
C VAL A 81 8.24 9.52 -7.12
N ASN A 82 7.11 9.07 -7.66
CA ASN A 82 6.85 7.64 -7.82
C ASN A 82 7.75 6.97 -8.88
N SER A 83 8.19 7.70 -9.91
CA SER A 83 9.15 7.16 -10.89
C SER A 83 10.59 7.17 -10.39
N ALA A 84 11.00 8.18 -9.62
CA ALA A 84 12.34 8.28 -9.09
C ALA A 84 12.58 7.35 -7.90
N HIS A 85 11.56 7.16 -7.05
CA HIS A 85 11.64 6.42 -5.79
C HIS A 85 10.40 5.53 -5.55
N PRO A 86 10.10 4.57 -6.45
CA PRO A 86 8.95 3.67 -6.30
C PRO A 86 9.00 2.86 -4.99
N GLU A 87 10.19 2.60 -4.45
CA GLU A 87 10.39 1.91 -3.18
C GLU A 87 9.90 2.68 -1.94
N THR A 88 9.75 4.00 -2.03
CA THR A 88 9.43 4.84 -0.87
C THR A 88 7.94 4.84 -0.56
N PHE A 89 7.10 5.24 -1.52
CA PHE A 89 5.67 5.40 -1.30
C PHE A 89 4.84 4.33 -2.00
N LEU A 90 5.18 4.02 -3.26
CA LEU A 90 4.42 3.13 -4.11
C LEU A 90 4.52 1.67 -3.64
N ALA A 91 5.71 1.22 -3.22
CA ALA A 91 5.90 -0.11 -2.64
C ALA A 91 5.06 -0.31 -1.37
N GLN A 92 5.03 0.69 -0.49
CA GLN A 92 4.23 0.64 0.73
C GLN A 92 2.73 0.63 0.41
N GLY A 93 2.27 1.49 -0.50
CA GLY A 93 0.87 1.50 -0.94
C GLY A 93 0.44 0.19 -1.60
N MET A 94 1.32 -0.42 -2.39
CA MET A 94 1.11 -1.74 -2.97
C MET A 94 1.06 -2.85 -1.91
N GLN A 95 1.96 -2.81 -0.93
CA GLN A 95 1.97 -3.75 0.19
C GLN A 95 0.67 -3.66 1.01
N ASN A 96 0.18 -2.44 1.25
CA ASN A 96 -1.10 -2.22 1.91
C ASN A 96 -2.27 -2.78 1.10
N GLY A 97 -2.26 -2.60 -0.23
CA GLY A 97 -3.24 -3.19 -1.14
C GLY A 97 -3.25 -4.72 -1.09
N VAL A 98 -2.07 -5.35 -1.18
CA VAL A 98 -1.91 -6.81 -1.08
C VAL A 98 -2.41 -7.33 0.28
N LYS A 99 -2.06 -6.65 1.37
CA LYS A 99 -2.52 -6.99 2.72
C LYS A 99 -4.05 -6.95 2.81
N LYS A 100 -4.69 -5.86 2.37
CA LYS A 100 -6.16 -5.72 2.38
C LYS A 100 -6.85 -6.77 1.52
N ALA A 101 -6.33 -7.04 0.32
CA ALA A 101 -6.87 -8.07 -0.56
C ALA A 101 -6.77 -9.47 0.09
N PHE A 102 -5.63 -9.78 0.71
CA PHE A 102 -5.43 -11.03 1.44
C PHE A 102 -6.35 -11.15 2.65
N GLU A 103 -6.49 -10.09 3.44
CA GLU A 103 -7.39 -10.04 4.58
C GLU A 103 -8.85 -10.29 4.14
N LYS A 104 -9.32 -9.60 3.10
CA LYS A 104 -10.67 -9.79 2.52
C LYS A 104 -10.86 -11.24 2.06
N GLY A 105 -9.87 -11.81 1.38
CA GLY A 105 -9.87 -13.22 0.96
C GLY A 105 -9.93 -14.19 2.14
N ALA A 106 -9.11 -13.98 3.16
CA ALA A 106 -9.08 -14.80 4.38
C ALA A 106 -10.41 -14.75 5.14
N ARG A 107 -11.02 -13.56 5.26
CA ARG A 107 -12.35 -13.37 5.85
C ARG A 107 -13.44 -14.08 5.05
N LYS A 108 -13.45 -13.93 3.72
CA LYS A 108 -14.40 -14.62 2.83
C LYS A 108 -14.33 -16.14 2.99
N LEU A 109 -13.12 -16.68 3.10
CA LEU A 109 -12.89 -18.12 3.28
C LEU A 109 -12.99 -18.58 4.75
N LYS A 110 -13.31 -17.67 5.68
CA LYS A 110 -13.39 -17.90 7.14
C LYS A 110 -12.13 -18.59 7.69
N TRP A 111 -10.96 -18.12 7.27
CA TRP A 111 -9.70 -18.62 7.81
C TRP A 111 -9.49 -18.10 9.23
N ASP A 112 -9.07 -18.99 10.12
CA ASP A 112 -8.55 -18.64 11.43
C ASP A 112 -7.04 -18.39 11.37
N VAL A 113 -6.45 -17.98 12.50
CA VAL A 113 -5.01 -17.69 12.62
C VAL A 113 -4.18 -18.88 12.19
N ALA A 114 -4.51 -20.10 12.66
CA ALA A 114 -3.78 -21.32 12.32
C ALA A 114 -3.77 -21.58 10.80
N LYS A 115 -4.90 -21.36 10.11
CA LYS A 115 -5.00 -21.54 8.66
C LYS A 115 -4.25 -20.46 7.89
N ILE A 116 -4.22 -19.22 8.40
CA ILE A 116 -3.41 -18.14 7.81
C ILE A 116 -1.91 -18.43 7.98
N GLU A 117 -1.47 -18.90 9.13
CA GLU A 117 -0.07 -19.29 9.34
C GLU A 117 0.34 -20.45 8.44
N ALA A 118 -0.52 -21.46 8.30
CA ALA A 118 -0.23 -22.64 7.49
C ALA A 118 -0.27 -22.37 5.97
N LYS A 119 -1.20 -21.53 5.49
CA LYS A 119 -1.47 -21.36 4.05
C LYS A 119 -1.17 -19.96 3.50
N GLY A 120 -1.05 -18.95 4.36
CA GLY A 120 -0.98 -17.55 3.94
C GLY A 120 0.22 -17.27 3.02
N ASN A 121 1.39 -17.81 3.34
CA ASN A 121 2.59 -17.57 2.54
C ASN A 121 2.49 -18.17 1.13
N SER A 122 2.02 -19.41 0.99
CA SER A 122 1.84 -20.05 -0.31
C SER A 122 0.75 -19.36 -1.12
N THR A 123 -0.34 -18.93 -0.48
CA THR A 123 -1.42 -18.16 -1.11
C THR A 123 -0.94 -16.81 -1.63
N LEU A 124 -0.19 -16.04 -0.83
CA LEU A 124 0.37 -14.76 -1.26
C LEU A 124 1.42 -14.91 -2.37
N ARG A 125 2.24 -15.96 -2.32
CA ARG A 125 3.19 -16.28 -3.40
C ARG A 125 2.48 -16.62 -4.71
N ARG A 126 1.33 -17.30 -4.66
CA ARG A 126 0.49 -17.57 -5.83
C ARG A 126 -0.19 -16.29 -6.33
N PHE A 127 -0.70 -15.47 -5.42
CA PHE A 127 -1.34 -14.20 -5.75
C PHE A 127 -0.39 -13.27 -6.53
N LYS A 128 0.87 -13.12 -6.08
CA LYS A 128 1.89 -12.30 -6.77
C LYS A 128 2.27 -12.78 -8.18
N ARG A 129 2.00 -14.04 -8.51
CA ARG A 129 2.33 -14.64 -9.82
C ARG A 129 1.16 -14.63 -10.79
N ARG A 130 -0.01 -14.14 -10.36
CA ARG A 130 -1.13 -13.94 -11.27
C ARG A 130 -0.75 -12.90 -12.30
N GLU A 131 -1.15 -13.13 -13.55
CA GLU A 131 -0.83 -12.27 -14.68
C GLU A 131 -1.27 -10.83 -14.39
N GLU A 132 -2.49 -10.65 -13.89
CA GLU A 132 -3.05 -9.32 -13.61
C GLU A 132 -2.27 -8.56 -12.51
N VAL A 133 -1.72 -9.30 -11.55
CA VAL A 133 -0.92 -8.72 -10.46
C VAL A 133 0.50 -8.44 -10.93
N ALA A 134 1.08 -9.32 -11.75
CA ALA A 134 2.40 -9.14 -12.34
C ALA A 134 2.42 -7.96 -13.32
N ASP A 135 1.41 -7.84 -14.17
CA ASP A 135 1.23 -6.72 -15.10
C ASP A 135 1.16 -5.39 -14.35
N LEU A 136 0.46 -5.36 -13.21
CA LEU A 136 0.39 -4.17 -12.39
C LEU A 136 1.75 -3.81 -11.76
N PHE A 137 2.51 -4.80 -11.28
CA PHE A 137 3.87 -4.57 -10.78
C PHE A 137 4.77 -3.98 -11.87
N GLU A 138 4.62 -4.46 -13.11
CA GLU A 138 5.33 -3.93 -14.27
C GLU A 138 4.89 -2.51 -14.63
N GLU A 139 3.58 -2.24 -14.67
CA GLU A 139 3.00 -0.91 -14.96
C GLU A 139 3.55 0.17 -14.01
N VAL A 140 3.71 -0.18 -12.73
CA VAL A 140 4.18 0.74 -11.70
C VAL A 140 5.70 0.69 -11.49
N ASN A 141 6.44 -0.05 -12.33
CA ASN A 141 7.89 -0.25 -12.26
C ASN A 141 8.37 -0.70 -10.86
N LEU A 142 7.62 -1.61 -10.23
CA LEU A 142 7.93 -2.14 -8.92
C LEU A 142 8.23 -3.63 -9.02
N GLN A 143 9.40 -4.03 -8.53
CA GLN A 143 9.76 -5.43 -8.49
C GLN A 143 8.92 -6.17 -7.44
N PRO A 144 8.32 -7.34 -7.75
CA PRO A 144 7.46 -8.05 -6.80
C PRO A 144 8.17 -8.42 -5.50
N ASP A 145 9.48 -8.66 -5.52
CA ASP A 145 10.31 -8.98 -4.35
C ASP A 145 10.33 -7.87 -3.28
N LYS A 146 9.96 -6.64 -3.64
CA LYS A 146 9.84 -5.50 -2.71
C LYS A 146 8.63 -5.59 -1.77
N ILE A 147 7.68 -6.49 -2.04
CA ILE A 147 6.55 -6.73 -1.15
C ILE A 147 6.91 -7.79 -0.10
N ASP A 148 6.95 -7.38 1.16
CA ASP A 148 7.18 -8.25 2.29
C ASP A 148 5.91 -9.06 2.63
N LEU A 149 5.90 -10.31 2.17
CA LEU A 149 4.81 -11.24 2.40
C LEU A 149 4.62 -11.58 3.87
N LEU A 150 5.70 -11.63 4.65
CA LEU A 150 5.61 -11.94 6.07
C LEU A 150 4.92 -10.78 6.80
N HIS A 151 5.26 -9.54 6.45
CA HIS A 151 4.59 -8.36 6.98
C HIS A 151 3.10 -8.34 6.63
N CYS A 152 2.70 -8.73 5.41
CA CYS A 152 1.28 -8.89 5.06
C CYS A 152 0.57 -9.91 5.96
N ILE A 153 1.16 -11.10 6.16
CA ILE A 153 0.57 -12.17 6.98
C ILE A 153 0.41 -11.74 8.44
N VAL A 154 1.50 -11.25 9.05
CA VAL A 154 1.49 -10.80 10.46
C VAL A 154 0.50 -9.65 10.64
N GLY A 155 0.43 -8.73 9.68
CA GLY A 155 -0.55 -7.65 9.68
C GLY A 155 -2.00 -8.15 9.67
N THR A 156 -2.32 -9.12 8.81
CA THR A 156 -3.66 -9.72 8.74
C THR A 156 -4.01 -10.51 10.01
N ILE A 157 -3.06 -11.25 10.60
CA ILE A 157 -3.29 -11.93 11.88
C ILE A 157 -3.65 -10.93 12.97
N ARG A 158 -2.86 -9.86 13.12
CA ARG A 158 -3.13 -8.80 14.12
C ARG A 158 -4.50 -8.16 13.95
N GLU A 159 -4.93 -7.91 12.72
CA GLU A 159 -6.27 -7.34 12.46
C GLU A 159 -7.39 -8.33 12.78
N LEU A 160 -7.22 -9.62 12.47
CA LEU A 160 -8.21 -10.65 12.81
C LEU A 160 -8.29 -10.90 14.33
N GLU A 161 -7.16 -10.79 15.03
CA GLU A 161 -7.11 -10.85 16.49
C GLU A 161 -7.69 -9.58 17.15
N GLY A 162 -7.44 -8.40 16.58
CA GLY A 162 -7.97 -7.11 17.05
C GLY A 162 -9.48 -6.95 16.85
N VAL A 163 -10.05 -7.54 15.79
CA VAL A 163 -11.51 -7.53 15.55
C VAL A 163 -12.29 -8.36 16.58
N LYS A 164 -11.62 -9.13 17.44
CA LYS A 164 -12.28 -9.76 18.59
C LYS A 164 -12.67 -8.75 19.69
N GLY A 165 -12.29 -7.47 19.58
CA GLY A 165 -12.51 -6.45 20.61
C GLY A 165 -13.22 -5.15 20.22
N GLU A 166 -13.25 -4.71 18.96
CA GLU A 166 -13.69 -3.34 18.63
C GLU A 166 -14.68 -3.31 17.45
N LYS A 167 -15.95 -3.05 17.76
CA LYS A 167 -16.93 -2.52 16.79
C LYS A 167 -16.79 -1.00 16.82
N ASP A 168 -16.94 -0.40 15.64
CA ASP A 168 -17.12 1.03 15.34
C ASP A 168 -15.86 1.75 14.82
N GLY A 169 -15.84 1.98 13.51
CA GLY A 169 -14.88 2.83 12.83
C GLY A 169 -15.13 2.84 11.32
N ALA A 170 -15.66 3.95 10.82
CA ALA A 170 -16.11 4.14 9.44
C ALA A 170 -15.05 3.76 8.40
N HIS A 171 -15.42 2.88 7.47
CA HIS A 171 -14.60 2.43 6.36
C HIS A 171 -14.72 3.45 5.21
N ASP A 172 -13.60 4.03 4.80
CA ASP A 172 -13.52 4.97 3.68
C ASP A 172 -13.69 4.22 2.34
N THR A 173 -14.81 4.49 1.66
CA THR A 173 -15.39 3.66 0.59
C THR A 173 -14.74 3.85 -0.78
N LYS A 174 -13.70 4.67 -0.90
CA LYS A 174 -13.11 5.01 -2.21
C LYS A 174 -11.98 4.06 -2.67
N THR A 175 -11.42 3.27 -1.75
CA THR A 175 -10.41 2.23 -2.04
C THR A 175 -10.99 0.85 -2.36
N ASP A 176 -12.31 0.69 -2.27
CA ASP A 176 -12.95 -0.61 -2.42
C ASP A 176 -12.92 -1.13 -3.87
N GLU A 177 -12.92 -0.29 -4.91
CA GLU A 177 -13.06 -0.76 -6.30
C GLU A 177 -11.88 -1.63 -6.79
N VAL A 178 -10.64 -1.29 -6.43
CA VAL A 178 -9.47 -2.11 -6.82
C VAL A 178 -9.34 -3.36 -5.94
N VAL A 179 -9.68 -3.24 -4.66
CA VAL A 179 -9.70 -4.37 -3.72
C VAL A 179 -10.85 -5.34 -4.04
N GLU A 180 -11.99 -4.84 -4.52
CA GLU A 180 -13.11 -5.60 -5.09
C GLU A 180 -12.69 -6.31 -6.36
N THR A 181 -11.99 -5.64 -7.29
CA THR A 181 -11.47 -6.26 -8.51
C THR A 181 -10.52 -7.42 -8.20
N TRP A 182 -9.63 -7.27 -7.21
CA TRP A 182 -8.72 -8.36 -6.79
C TRP A 182 -9.41 -9.44 -5.95
N GLY A 183 -10.44 -9.08 -5.18
CA GLY A 183 -11.28 -10.02 -4.44
C GLY A 183 -12.23 -10.82 -5.33
N ALA A 184 -12.68 -10.25 -6.45
CA ALA A 184 -13.56 -10.84 -7.45
C ALA A 184 -12.82 -11.74 -8.45
N ALA A 185 -11.53 -11.48 -8.70
CA ALA A 185 -10.63 -12.40 -9.43
C ALA A 185 -10.39 -13.74 -8.70
N GLY A 186 -11.08 -13.98 -7.57
CA GLY A 186 -11.21 -15.28 -6.92
C GLY A 186 -9.89 -15.79 -6.35
N PHE A 187 -9.65 -15.58 -5.05
CA PHE A 187 -8.72 -16.46 -4.33
C PHE A 187 -9.14 -17.91 -4.62
N PRO A 188 -8.21 -18.83 -4.98
CA PRO A 188 -8.58 -20.17 -5.41
C PRO A 188 -9.36 -20.85 -4.28
N GLU A 189 -10.66 -21.07 -4.50
CA GLU A 189 -11.57 -21.66 -3.51
C GLU A 189 -11.32 -23.17 -3.33
N ASP A 190 -10.59 -23.78 -4.26
CA ASP A 190 -10.26 -25.21 -4.22
C ASP A 190 -8.83 -25.46 -3.74
N VAL A 191 -8.72 -25.81 -2.46
CA VAL A 191 -7.52 -26.44 -1.88
C VAL A 191 -7.86 -27.85 -1.39
N SER A 192 -8.97 -28.43 -1.87
CA SER A 192 -9.43 -29.76 -1.45
C SER A 192 -8.81 -30.89 -2.27
N GLY A 193 -8.10 -30.58 -3.36
CA GLY A 193 -7.57 -31.56 -4.31
C GLY A 193 -6.09 -31.90 -4.23
N MET A 194 -5.31 -31.42 -3.24
CA MET A 194 -3.86 -31.70 -3.21
C MET A 194 -3.45 -32.53 -2.00
N SER A 195 -3.22 -33.81 -2.29
CA SER A 195 -2.60 -34.80 -1.43
C SER A 195 -1.31 -34.26 -0.79
N LEU A 196 -1.11 -34.62 0.47
CA LEU A 196 -0.02 -34.21 1.34
C LEU A 196 1.29 -34.99 1.05
N GLU A 197 1.48 -35.43 -0.20
CA GLU A 197 2.57 -36.32 -0.60
C GLU A 197 3.44 -35.66 -1.67
N GLU A 198 4.07 -34.53 -1.34
CA GLU A 198 5.33 -34.11 -1.98
C GLU A 198 5.93 -32.93 -1.19
N SER A 199 6.37 -33.22 0.03
CA SER A 199 7.36 -32.42 0.75
C SER A 199 8.11 -33.34 1.71
N THR A 200 8.79 -34.34 1.15
CA THR A 200 9.85 -35.07 1.83
C THR A 200 10.97 -34.08 2.13
N PHE A 201 10.95 -33.59 3.36
CA PHE A 201 12.03 -32.87 3.98
C PHE A 201 13.17 -33.86 4.23
N ALA A 202 14.18 -33.89 3.34
CA ALA A 202 15.43 -34.59 3.57
C ALA A 202 16.46 -33.59 4.11
N ALA A 203 16.52 -33.46 5.43
CA ALA A 203 17.61 -32.81 6.15
C ALA A 203 17.93 -33.62 7.40
N GLU A 204 18.64 -34.74 7.22
CA GLU A 204 19.42 -35.43 8.24
C GLU A 204 20.88 -35.39 7.75
N ALA A 205 21.78 -34.64 8.41
CA ALA A 205 22.52 -34.99 9.63
C ALA A 205 23.75 -35.88 9.34
N GLY A 206 24.90 -35.44 9.87
CA GLY A 206 26.16 -36.19 9.95
C GLY A 206 27.15 -35.80 8.85
N GLY A 207 28.35 -35.27 9.11
CA GLY A 207 29.20 -35.46 10.27
C GLY A 207 30.37 -36.37 9.91
N GLY A 208 31.58 -35.82 9.92
CA GLY A 208 32.80 -36.55 10.26
C GLY A 208 33.67 -37.12 9.13
N GLY A 209 34.98 -36.98 9.32
CA GLY A 209 35.99 -37.93 8.84
C GLY A 209 36.64 -37.55 7.51
N GLU A 210 37.78 -36.85 7.46
CA GLU A 210 39.13 -37.29 7.83
C GLU A 210 39.84 -38.15 6.74
N LYS A 211 40.94 -37.57 6.22
CA LYS A 211 42.19 -38.13 5.64
C LYS A 211 42.16 -39.46 4.86
N ALA A 212 42.80 -39.46 3.67
CA ALA A 212 44.12 -40.09 3.47
C ALA A 212 44.65 -39.96 2.02
N THR A 213 45.88 -39.47 1.95
CA THR A 213 47.02 -39.79 1.06
C THR A 213 46.92 -40.88 -0.02
N GLY A 214 47.59 -40.62 -1.15
CA GLY A 214 48.18 -41.62 -2.07
C GLY A 214 48.51 -41.02 -3.45
N GLN A 215 49.67 -40.39 -3.65
CA GLN A 215 50.86 -40.97 -4.31
C GLN A 215 50.60 -41.82 -5.58
N GLY A 216 51.17 -41.36 -6.70
CA GLY A 216 52.11 -42.20 -7.47
C GLY A 216 51.75 -42.58 -8.90
N SER A 217 52.47 -41.96 -9.83
CA SER A 217 53.15 -42.57 -11.00
C SER A 217 52.34 -43.21 -12.13
N LYS A 218 52.40 -42.57 -13.30
CA LYS A 218 53.28 -43.00 -14.40
C LYS A 218 53.57 -41.84 -15.35
#